data_AF-W2H4Y2-F1
#
_entry.id   AF-W2H4Y2-F1
#
_cell.length_a   1.000
_cell.length_b   1.000
_cell.length_c   1.000
_cell.angle_alpha   90.00
_cell.angle_beta   90.00
_cell.angle_gamma   90.00
#
_symmetry.space_group_name_H-M   'P 1'
#
loop_
_entity.id
_entity.type
_entity.pdbx_description
1 polymer ?
#
loop_
_entity_poly.entity_id
_entity_poly.type
_entity_poly.pdbx_seq_one_letter_code
_entity_poly.pdbx_strand_id
1 'polypeptide(L)'
;IKHHPKLFSFFSTIVCGDDPAVKRGKPAPDIFRTAGQRLFGLKEGENGEKPPHCIVFEDSVNGYTAANAADMHSIAIPDVRIHTDEAQRSELFGDADEVITSLTQFQIDNYDWQLQRNQSSPTF
;
A
#
# COMPACT_ATOMS: atom_id res chain seq x y z
N ILE A 1 -18.27 -6.73 -6.06
CA ILE A 1 -19.12 -6.12 -5.00
C ILE A 1 -20.36 -6.94 -4.63
N LYS A 2 -21.08 -7.58 -5.59
CA LYS A 2 -22.32 -8.35 -5.28
C LYS A 2 -22.12 -9.54 -4.31
N HIS A 3 -20.93 -10.11 -4.26
CA HIS A 3 -20.54 -11.13 -3.30
C HIS A 3 -19.70 -10.43 -2.21
N HIS A 4 -20.05 -10.60 -0.92
CA HIS A 4 -19.43 -9.95 0.26
C HIS A 4 -19.76 -8.46 0.52
N PRO A 5 -21.04 -8.06 0.59
CA PRO A 5 -21.43 -6.66 0.82
C PRO A 5 -20.89 -6.09 2.14
N LYS A 6 -20.83 -6.90 3.21
CA LYS A 6 -20.26 -6.51 4.51
C LYS A 6 -18.75 -6.21 4.44
N LEU A 7 -18.00 -6.92 3.59
CA LEU A 7 -16.58 -6.64 3.41
C LEU A 7 -16.40 -5.30 2.71
N PHE A 8 -17.11 -5.10 1.60
CA PHE A 8 -16.98 -3.88 0.81
C PHE A 8 -17.51 -2.63 1.53
N SER A 9 -18.40 -2.76 2.52
CA SER A 9 -18.86 -1.61 3.31
C SER A 9 -17.78 -0.95 4.18
N PHE A 10 -16.63 -1.60 4.39
CA PHE A 10 -15.49 -1.00 5.09
C PHE A 10 -14.65 -0.07 4.21
N PHE A 11 -14.86 -0.07 2.89
CA PHE A 11 -14.05 0.67 1.93
C PHE A 11 -14.83 1.84 1.33
N SER A 12 -14.32 3.06 1.49
CA SER A 12 -14.83 4.25 0.80
C SER A 12 -14.37 4.36 -0.65
N THR A 13 -13.24 3.72 -0.96
CA THR A 13 -12.59 3.75 -2.28
C THR A 13 -12.20 2.32 -2.67
N ILE A 14 -12.52 1.94 -3.91
CA ILE A 14 -12.12 0.67 -4.50
C ILE A 14 -11.56 0.98 -5.88
N VAL A 15 -10.35 0.50 -6.16
CA VAL A 15 -9.69 0.59 -7.47
C VAL A 15 -9.33 -0.83 -7.89
N CYS A 16 -9.69 -1.19 -9.13
CA CYS A 16 -9.41 -2.49 -9.70
C CYS A 16 -8.43 -2.36 -10.88
N GLY A 17 -7.83 -3.47 -11.31
CA GLY A 17 -6.83 -3.45 -12.39
C GLY A 17 -7.38 -3.05 -13.77
N ASP A 18 -8.70 -3.10 -13.94
CA ASP A 18 -9.45 -2.64 -15.12
C ASP A 18 -9.92 -1.19 -15.01
N ASP A 19 -9.50 -0.48 -13.95
CA ASP A 19 -9.79 0.95 -13.81
C ASP A 19 -9.10 1.76 -14.93
N PRO A 20 -9.81 2.66 -15.64
CA PRO A 20 -9.23 3.42 -16.74
C PRO A 20 -8.01 4.29 -16.37
N ALA A 21 -7.86 4.66 -15.09
CA ALA A 21 -6.69 5.40 -14.62
C ALA A 21 -5.45 4.50 -14.43
N VAL A 22 -5.63 3.18 -14.35
CA VAL A 22 -4.56 2.19 -14.23
C VAL A 22 -4.07 1.81 -15.63
N LYS A 23 -3.16 2.63 -16.17
CA LYS A 23 -2.65 2.46 -17.54
C LYS A 23 -1.64 1.33 -17.65
N ARG A 24 -0.89 1.07 -16.58
CA ARG A 24 0.11 0.00 -16.50
C ARG A 24 -0.15 -0.82 -15.25
N GLY A 25 -0.22 -2.14 -15.43
CA GLY A 25 -0.31 -3.07 -14.31
C GLY A 25 0.98 -3.09 -13.47
N LYS A 26 0.89 -3.72 -12.29
CA LYS A 26 2.05 -4.02 -11.44
C LYS A 26 3.17 -4.67 -12.27
N PRO A 27 4.45 -4.29 -12.11
CA PRO A 27 5.01 -3.49 -11.02
C PRO A 27 4.93 -1.96 -11.20
N ALA A 28 4.19 -1.45 -12.19
CA ALA A 28 3.96 -0.02 -12.28
C ALA A 28 3.12 0.49 -11.10
N PRO A 29 3.36 1.74 -10.62
CA PRO A 29 2.74 2.26 -9.40
C PRO A 29 1.28 2.71 -9.59
N ASP A 30 0.78 2.65 -10.82
CA ASP A 30 -0.46 3.29 -11.25
C ASP A 30 -1.64 2.92 -10.32
N ILE A 31 -1.82 1.63 -9.99
CA ILE A 31 -2.93 1.18 -9.12
C ILE A 31 -2.91 1.80 -7.72
N PHE A 32 -1.73 1.87 -7.09
CA PHE A 32 -1.61 2.42 -5.74
C PHE A 32 -1.68 3.93 -5.73
N ARG A 33 -1.11 4.61 -6.73
CA ARG A 33 -1.26 6.06 -6.90
C ARG A 33 -2.72 6.45 -7.11
N THR A 34 -3.44 5.76 -7.99
CA THR A 34 -4.87 5.99 -8.20
C THR A 34 -5.68 5.74 -6.94
N ALA A 35 -5.43 4.63 -6.23
CA ALA A 35 -6.12 4.32 -4.98
C ALA A 35 -5.86 5.39 -3.90
N GLY A 36 -4.60 5.78 -3.70
CA GLY A 36 -4.21 6.82 -2.76
C GLY A 36 -4.83 8.18 -3.10
N GLN A 37 -4.75 8.63 -4.36
CA GLN A 37 -5.34 9.91 -4.76
C GLN A 37 -6.85 9.96 -4.46
N ARG A 38 -7.60 8.92 -4.84
CA ARG A 38 -9.04 8.87 -4.61
C ARG A 38 -9.40 8.77 -3.13
N LEU A 39 -8.65 7.97 -2.35
CA LEU A 39 -8.85 7.83 -0.90
C LEU A 39 -8.72 9.17 -0.17
N PHE A 40 -7.80 10.03 -0.62
CA PHE A 40 -7.56 11.36 -0.06
C PHE A 40 -8.31 12.50 -0.77
N GLY A 41 -9.14 12.19 -1.77
CA GLY A 41 -9.92 13.18 -2.52
C GLY A 41 -9.08 14.11 -3.41
N LEU A 42 -7.88 13.68 -3.79
CA LEU A 42 -6.95 14.43 -4.65
C LEU A 42 -7.28 14.19 -6.12
N LYS A 43 -7.27 15.23 -6.96
CA LYS A 43 -7.31 15.02 -8.42
C LYS A 43 -5.96 14.52 -8.93
N GLU A 44 -5.97 13.94 -10.13
CA GLU A 44 -4.74 13.56 -10.82
C GLU A 44 -3.83 14.79 -10.96
N GLY A 45 -2.61 14.70 -10.40
CA GLY A 45 -1.63 15.78 -10.37
C GLY A 45 -1.81 16.82 -9.25
N GLU A 46 -2.90 16.78 -8.47
CA GLU A 46 -3.23 17.81 -7.46
C GLU A 46 -2.37 17.79 -6.17
N ASN A 47 -1.35 16.92 -6.10
CA ASN A 47 -0.37 16.90 -5.00
C ASN A 47 1.09 16.83 -5.49
N GLY A 48 1.33 17.11 -6.78
CA GLY A 48 2.63 16.93 -7.40
C GLY A 48 3.14 15.48 -7.27
N GLU A 49 4.42 15.33 -6.93
CA GLU A 49 5.09 14.05 -6.72
C GLU A 49 4.94 13.48 -5.31
N LYS A 50 4.36 14.21 -4.35
CA LYS A 50 4.26 13.73 -2.96
C LYS A 50 3.08 12.76 -2.84
N PRO A 51 3.32 11.44 -2.70
CA PRO A 51 2.26 10.48 -2.54
C PRO A 51 1.57 10.67 -1.18
N PRO A 52 0.31 10.25 -1.05
CA PRO A 52 -0.28 10.08 0.27
C PRO A 52 0.52 9.03 1.06
N HIS A 53 0.69 9.28 2.35
CA HIS A 53 1.33 8.33 3.27
C HIS A 53 0.40 7.13 3.47
N CYS A 54 0.70 6.03 2.78
CA CYS A 54 -0.07 4.80 2.80
C CYS A 54 0.82 3.61 3.18
N ILE A 55 0.25 2.68 3.94
CA ILE A 55 0.76 1.31 4.01
C ILE A 55 0.04 0.48 2.95
N VAL A 56 0.80 -0.36 2.25
CA VAL A 56 0.31 -1.28 1.23
C VAL A 56 0.64 -2.71 1.66
N PHE A 57 -0.40 -3.51 1.88
CA PHE A 57 -0.27 -4.95 2.12
C PHE A 57 -0.35 -5.70 0.79
N GLU A 58 0.68 -6.49 0.45
CA GLU A 58 0.74 -7.25 -0.82
C GLU A 58 1.36 -8.63 -0.64
N ASP A 59 0.92 -9.62 -1.42
CA ASP A 59 1.39 -11.01 -1.34
C ASP A 59 2.34 -11.40 -2.48
N SER A 60 2.64 -10.47 -3.40
CA SER A 60 3.40 -10.74 -4.62
C SER A 60 4.57 -9.76 -4.82
N VAL A 61 5.62 -10.24 -5.51
CA VAL A 61 6.80 -9.43 -5.84
C VAL A 61 6.42 -8.18 -6.66
N ASN A 62 5.63 -8.37 -7.71
CA ASN A 62 5.13 -7.26 -8.53
C ASN A 62 4.27 -6.28 -7.70
N GLY A 63 3.55 -6.80 -6.71
CA GLY A 63 2.74 -6.04 -5.77
C GLY A 63 3.53 -5.07 -4.93
N TYR A 64 4.44 -5.57 -4.08
CA TYR A 64 5.23 -4.69 -3.22
C TYR A 64 6.15 -3.78 -4.06
N THR A 65 6.66 -4.26 -5.20
CA THR A 65 7.46 -3.42 -6.11
C THR A 65 6.65 -2.22 -6.63
N ALA A 66 5.38 -2.42 -6.96
CA ALA A 66 4.50 -1.32 -7.36
C ALA A 66 4.19 -0.35 -6.22
N ALA A 67 4.10 -0.84 -4.98
CA ALA A 67 3.93 -0.01 -3.80
C ALA A 67 5.15 0.89 -3.56
N ASN A 68 6.36 0.29 -3.61
CA ASN A 68 7.62 1.03 -3.48
C ASN A 68 7.78 2.06 -4.61
N ALA A 69 7.43 1.71 -5.85
CA ALA A 69 7.43 2.65 -6.97
C ALA A 69 6.38 3.77 -6.84
N ALA A 70 5.37 3.57 -6.01
CA ALA A 70 4.39 4.58 -5.64
C ALA A 70 4.84 5.44 -4.45
N ASP A 71 6.05 5.20 -3.91
CA ASP A 71 6.60 5.87 -2.73
C ASP A 71 5.68 5.70 -1.50
N MET A 72 5.13 4.48 -1.37
CA MET A 72 4.32 4.02 -0.25
C MET A 72 5.04 2.90 0.51
N HIS A 73 4.73 2.74 1.80
CA HIS A 73 5.37 1.74 2.63
C HIS A 73 4.79 0.35 2.37
N SER A 74 5.61 -0.58 1.88
CA SER A 74 5.17 -1.93 1.52
C SER A 74 5.35 -2.94 2.66
N ILE A 75 4.29 -3.66 2.95
CA ILE A 75 4.31 -4.84 3.83
C ILE A 75 3.99 -6.06 2.97
N ALA A 76 5.02 -6.84 2.66
CA ALA A 76 4.85 -8.11 1.98
C ALA A 76 4.27 -9.16 2.93
N ILE A 77 3.28 -9.91 2.44
CA ILE A 77 2.64 -11.03 3.14
C ILE A 77 2.70 -12.27 2.24
N PRO A 78 3.88 -12.91 2.09
CA PRO A 78 4.02 -14.06 1.22
C PRO A 78 3.09 -15.19 1.66
N ASP A 79 2.38 -15.79 0.70
CA ASP A 79 1.58 -16.98 0.99
C ASP A 79 2.51 -18.14 1.34
N VAL A 80 2.54 -18.51 2.62
CA VAL A 80 3.38 -19.61 3.15
C VAL A 80 3.04 -20.98 2.56
N ARG A 81 1.89 -21.11 1.88
CA ARG A 81 1.51 -22.34 1.15
C ARG A 81 2.19 -22.43 -0.21
N ILE A 82 2.62 -21.28 -0.77
CA ILE A 82 3.32 -21.18 -2.05
C ILE A 82 4.83 -21.11 -1.81
N HIS A 83 5.26 -20.21 -0.92
CA HIS A 83 6.65 -20.01 -0.58
C HIS A 83 6.94 -20.70 0.75
N THR A 84 7.04 -22.03 0.73
CA THR A 84 7.21 -22.83 1.96
C THR A 84 8.60 -22.67 2.58
N ASP A 85 9.62 -22.43 1.77
CA ASP A 85 11.00 -22.24 2.20
C ASP A 85 11.27 -20.79 2.65
N GLU A 86 11.96 -20.64 3.78
CA GLU A 86 12.24 -19.32 4.36
C GLU A 86 13.30 -18.54 3.59
N ALA A 87 14.35 -19.21 3.13
CA ALA A 87 15.40 -18.56 2.35
C ALA A 87 14.83 -18.02 1.04
N GLN A 88 13.98 -18.80 0.37
CA GLN A 88 13.26 -18.37 -0.83
C GLN A 88 12.35 -17.16 -0.55
N ARG A 89 11.61 -17.14 0.57
CA ARG A 89 10.79 -15.97 0.94
C ARG A 89 11.66 -14.74 1.14
N SER A 90 12.76 -14.88 1.88
CA SER A 90 13.69 -13.77 2.12
C SER A 90 14.31 -13.25 0.83
N GLU A 91 14.64 -14.12 -0.12
CA GLU A 91 15.19 -13.74 -1.42
C GLU A 91 14.17 -12.99 -2.29
N LEU A 92 12.92 -13.46 -2.34
CA LEU A 92 11.89 -12.88 -3.22
C LEU A 92 11.28 -11.58 -2.67
N PHE A 93 11.12 -11.48 -1.35
CA PHE A 93 10.38 -10.41 -0.70
C PHE A 93 11.24 -9.48 0.14
N GLY A 94 12.56 -9.72 0.20
CA GLY A 94 13.49 -8.94 1.03
C GLY A 94 13.62 -7.46 0.64
N ASP A 95 13.19 -7.08 -0.57
CA ASP A 95 13.17 -5.67 -1.03
C ASP A 95 11.86 -4.94 -0.66
N ALA A 96 10.90 -5.61 -0.01
CA ALA A 96 9.77 -4.92 0.63
C ALA A 96 10.25 -4.19 1.89
N ASP A 97 9.54 -3.13 2.31
CA ASP A 97 9.94 -2.39 3.52
C ASP A 97 9.76 -3.23 4.79
N GLU A 98 8.76 -4.13 4.79
CA GLU A 98 8.55 -5.11 5.84
C GLU A 98 8.02 -6.42 5.24
N VAL A 99 8.34 -7.55 5.89
CA VAL A 99 7.82 -8.88 5.55
C VAL A 99 7.19 -9.51 6.79
N ILE A 100 5.90 -9.84 6.69
CA ILE A 100 5.17 -10.63 7.70
C ILE A 100 4.54 -11.86 7.03
N THR A 101 4.19 -12.91 7.77
CA THR A 101 3.60 -14.13 7.18
C THR A 101 2.09 -14.24 7.42
N SER A 102 1.51 -13.28 8.13
CA SER A 102 0.08 -13.20 8.41
C SER A 102 -0.31 -11.78 8.78
N LEU A 103 -1.50 -11.32 8.33
CA LEU A 103 -2.08 -10.04 8.75
C LEU A 103 -2.27 -9.93 10.27
N THR A 104 -2.34 -11.05 11.00
CA THR A 104 -2.42 -11.04 12.47
C THR A 104 -1.14 -10.57 13.16
N GLN A 105 -0.01 -10.56 12.45
CA GLN A 105 1.26 -10.04 12.97
C GLN A 105 1.35 -8.53 12.87
N PHE A 106 0.55 -7.89 12.03
CA PHE A 106 0.54 -6.44 11.88
C PHE A 106 0.09 -5.79 13.20
N GLN A 107 0.91 -4.89 13.72
CA GLN A 107 0.62 -4.09 14.90
C GLN A 107 0.73 -2.62 14.52
N ILE A 108 -0.41 -1.93 14.47
CA ILE A 108 -0.44 -0.52 14.04
C ILE A 108 0.38 0.39 14.97
N ASP A 109 0.50 0.03 16.25
CA ASP A 109 1.26 0.79 17.24
C ASP A 109 2.78 0.75 17.01
N ASN A 110 3.29 -0.18 16.19
CA ASN A 110 4.70 -0.22 15.82
C ASN A 110 5.09 0.91 14.86
N TYR A 111 4.11 1.59 14.28
CA TYR A 111 4.34 2.69 13.39
C TYR A 111 3.99 3.97 14.13
N ASP A 112 4.94 4.91 14.16
CA ASP A 112 4.69 6.27 14.64
C ASP A 112 3.83 7.01 13.60
N TRP A 113 2.53 6.69 13.59
CA TRP A 113 1.53 7.31 12.74
C TRP A 113 1.03 8.64 13.31
N GLN A 114 1.84 9.32 14.12
CA GLN A 114 1.74 10.77 14.21
C GLN A 114 2.03 11.37 12.83
N LEU A 115 0.98 11.41 12.00
CA LEU A 115 0.72 12.51 11.09
C LEU A 115 1.13 13.78 11.85
N GLN A 116 2.21 14.46 11.47
CA GLN A 116 2.63 15.69 12.15
C GLN A 116 1.51 16.75 12.05
N ARG A 117 0.57 16.71 13.00
CA ARG A 117 -0.33 17.78 13.40
C ARG A 117 0.24 18.36 14.68
N ASN A 118 1.14 19.33 14.51
CA ASN A 118 1.40 20.51 15.36
C ASN A 118 2.89 20.89 15.22
N GLN A 119 3.18 21.94 14.46
CA GLN A 119 3.35 23.30 14.98
C GLN A 119 4.66 23.46 15.75
N SER A 120 5.66 23.98 15.05
CA SER A 120 6.64 24.90 15.62
C SER A 120 6.69 26.15 14.76
N SER A 121 5.76 27.08 15.03
CA SER A 121 6.21 28.45 15.21
C SER A 121 6.58 28.61 16.69
N PRO A 122 7.78 29.10 17.00
CA PRO A 122 7.91 30.22 17.93
C PRO A 122 8.79 31.31 17.31
N THR A 123 8.22 32.50 17.06
CA THR A 123 8.31 33.74 17.85
C THR A 123 9.54 34.61 17.56
N PHE A 124 9.23 35.79 17.00
CA PHE A 124 10.03 36.99 16.70
C PHE A 124 11.10 36.88 15.61
#